data_AF-A0A4U1YXG0-F1
#
_entry.id   AF-A0A4U1YXG0-F1
#
_cell.length_a   1.000
_cell.length_b   1.000
_cell.length_c   1.000
_cell.angle_alpha   90.00
_cell.angle_beta   90.00
_cell.angle_gamma   90.00
#
_symmetry.space_group_name_H-M   'P 1'
#
loop_
_entity.id
_entity.type
_entity.pdbx_description
1 polymer ?
#
loop_
_entity_poly.entity_id
_entity_poly.type
_entity_poly.pdbx_seq_one_letter_code
_entity_poly.pdbx_strand_id
1 'polypeptide(L)'
;MNAMFVKTRSGVANVANGKTVLPSEDRLVVLDKTCNLIINESGDQVGELFDKILKAVKPEKGKCLMLESGGWIHASAISNAFISGKSGALLITAMNSDNLLAMFTPEEYSDLDGLRDAIVDALIAFSEGKDLPTVNWSEYR
;
A
#
# COMPACT_ATOMS: atom_id res chain seq x y z
N MET A 1 -18.04 -5.04 -13.41
CA MET A 1 -17.47 -3.97 -12.57
C MET A 1 -17.85 -2.65 -13.21
N ASN A 2 -18.41 -1.70 -12.46
CA ASN A 2 -18.83 -0.40 -13.01
C ASN A 2 -17.62 0.53 -13.09
N ALA A 3 -17.56 1.36 -14.13
CA ALA A 3 -16.52 2.37 -14.24
C ALA A 3 -16.67 3.40 -13.10
N MET A 4 -15.55 3.82 -12.52
CA MET A 4 -15.51 4.79 -11.43
C MET A 4 -14.50 5.86 -11.80
N PHE A 5 -14.96 7.07 -12.05
CA PHE A 5 -14.12 8.15 -12.53
C PHE A 5 -13.89 9.17 -11.44
N VAL A 6 -12.63 9.60 -11.29
CA VAL A 6 -12.25 10.73 -10.44
C VAL A 6 -11.54 11.79 -11.26
N LYS A 7 -11.78 13.06 -10.94
CA LYS A 7 -11.06 14.18 -11.54
C LYS A 7 -9.66 14.25 -10.93
N THR A 8 -8.66 14.33 -11.80
CA THR A 8 -7.25 14.46 -11.48
C THR A 8 -6.71 15.80 -11.97
N ARG A 9 -5.51 16.22 -11.55
CA ARG A 9 -4.81 17.38 -12.16
C ARG A 9 -4.64 17.21 -13.67
N SER A 10 -4.37 15.98 -14.11
CA SER A 10 -4.11 15.65 -15.51
C SER A 10 -5.36 15.33 -16.32
N GLY A 11 -6.56 15.40 -15.73
CA GLY A 11 -7.83 15.10 -16.39
C GLY A 11 -8.76 14.22 -15.56
N VAL A 12 -8.98 12.98 -16.01
CA VAL A 12 -9.85 12.01 -15.37
C VAL A 12 -9.16 10.64 -15.32
N ALA A 13 -9.24 9.95 -14.18
CA ALA A 13 -8.76 8.59 -14.02
C ALA A 13 -9.92 7.63 -13.74
N ASN A 14 -9.91 6.44 -14.37
CA ASN A 14 -10.81 5.34 -14.03
C ASN A 14 -10.17 4.48 -12.94
N VAL A 15 -10.72 4.53 -11.73
CA VAL A 15 -10.17 3.89 -10.52
C VAL A 15 -10.87 2.59 -10.16
N ALA A 16 -11.78 2.08 -11.00
CA ALA A 16 -12.53 0.86 -10.72
C ALA A 16 -11.63 -0.35 -10.41
N ASN A 17 -10.44 -0.40 -11.03
CA ASN A 17 -9.46 -1.47 -10.83
C ASN A 17 -8.37 -1.13 -9.80
N GLY A 18 -8.49 -0.03 -9.05
CA GLY A 18 -7.55 0.32 -8.00
C GLY A 18 -7.51 -0.75 -6.91
N LYS A 19 -6.32 -1.28 -6.61
CA LYS A 19 -6.12 -2.34 -5.60
C LYS A 19 -5.12 -1.96 -4.53
N THR A 20 -4.15 -1.12 -4.85
CA THR A 20 -3.19 -0.57 -3.90
C THR A 20 -3.30 0.95 -3.93
N VAL A 21 -3.46 1.55 -2.75
CA VAL A 21 -3.60 3.01 -2.55
C VAL A 21 -2.57 3.44 -1.52
N LEU A 22 -1.64 4.28 -1.95
CA LEU A 22 -0.49 4.74 -1.17
C LEU A 22 -0.59 6.26 -1.01
N PRO A 23 -1.22 6.76 0.06
CA PRO A 23 -1.19 8.17 0.41
C PRO A 23 0.09 8.51 1.17
N SER A 24 0.67 9.66 0.87
CA SER A 24 1.65 10.38 1.69
C SER A 24 1.21 11.84 1.85
N GLU A 25 1.96 12.63 2.61
CA GLU A 25 1.61 14.03 2.91
C GLU A 25 1.37 14.87 1.63
N ASP A 26 2.20 14.68 0.61
CA ASP A 26 2.21 15.50 -0.60
C ASP A 26 1.93 14.69 -1.88
N ARG A 27 1.65 13.38 -1.78
CA ARG A 27 1.51 12.49 -2.94
C ARG A 27 0.45 11.42 -2.73
N LEU A 28 -0.22 11.05 -3.81
CA LEU A 28 -1.10 9.89 -3.86
C LEU A 28 -0.74 9.01 -5.06
N VAL A 29 -0.52 7.73 -4.77
CA VAL A 29 -0.33 6.71 -5.80
C VAL A 29 -1.45 5.68 -5.71
N VAL A 30 -2.08 5.37 -6.84
CA VAL A 30 -3.06 4.28 -6.97
C VAL A 30 -2.58 3.33 -8.05
N LEU A 31 -2.49 2.05 -7.72
CA LEU A 31 -2.06 0.98 -8.62
C LEU A 31 -3.18 -0.05 -8.82
N ASP A 32 -3.19 -0.67 -9.98
CA ASP A 32 -3.99 -1.86 -10.23
C ASP A 32 -3.40 -3.12 -9.59
N LYS A 33 -4.09 -4.26 -9.74
CA LYS A 33 -3.64 -5.55 -9.19
C LYS A 33 -2.29 -6.05 -9.70
N THR A 34 -1.83 -5.52 -10.84
CA THR A 34 -0.58 -5.87 -11.52
C THR A 34 0.48 -4.78 -11.34
N CYS A 35 0.28 -3.88 -10.38
CA CYS A 35 1.16 -2.74 -10.11
C CYS A 35 1.31 -1.76 -11.28
N ASN A 36 0.34 -1.69 -12.20
CA ASN A 36 0.30 -0.61 -13.18
C ASN A 36 -0.24 0.66 -12.54
N LEU A 37 0.29 1.79 -12.98
CA LEU A 37 -0.09 3.09 -12.47
C LEU A 37 -1.47 3.52 -12.96
N ILE A 38 -2.37 3.86 -12.03
CA ILE A 38 -3.67 4.49 -12.32
C ILE A 38 -3.62 5.99 -11.98
N ILE A 39 -3.10 6.33 -10.81
CA ILE A 39 -2.94 7.73 -10.36
C ILE A 39 -1.54 7.89 -9.79
N ASN A 40 -0.88 8.98 -10.18
CA ASN A 40 0.30 9.53 -9.52
C ASN A 40 0.11 11.05 -9.45
N GLU A 41 -0.32 11.56 -8.30
CA GLU A 41 -0.52 12.98 -8.10
C GLU A 41 0.25 13.49 -6.91
N SER A 42 0.67 14.75 -6.99
CA SER A 42 1.30 15.46 -5.88
C SER A 42 0.71 16.86 -5.67
N GLY A 43 0.99 17.44 -4.50
CA GLY A 43 0.61 18.80 -4.10
C GLY A 43 -0.72 18.91 -3.34
N ASP A 44 -1.15 20.14 -3.07
CA ASP A 44 -2.15 20.47 -2.04
C ASP A 44 -3.51 19.77 -2.14
N GLN A 45 -3.94 19.36 -3.34
CA GLN A 45 -5.21 18.64 -3.56
C GLN A 45 -5.16 17.14 -3.25
N VAL A 46 -4.00 16.60 -2.85
CA VAL A 46 -3.81 15.16 -2.59
C VAL A 46 -4.77 14.66 -1.51
N GLY A 47 -4.98 15.42 -0.43
CA GLY A 47 -5.92 15.05 0.63
C GLY A 47 -7.35 14.89 0.11
N GLU A 48 -7.86 15.89 -0.63
CA GLU A 48 -9.20 15.82 -1.24
C GLU A 48 -9.32 14.69 -2.26
N LEU A 49 -8.25 14.41 -3.00
CA LEU A 49 -8.23 13.32 -3.96
C LEU A 49 -8.27 11.97 -3.23
N PHE A 50 -7.51 11.80 -2.15
CA PHE A 50 -7.52 10.61 -1.34
C PHE A 50 -8.92 10.35 -0.76
N ASP A 51 -9.61 11.36 -0.24
CA ASP A 51 -11.00 11.23 0.23
C ASP A 51 -11.97 10.75 -0.86
N LYS A 52 -11.78 11.21 -2.10
CA LYS A 52 -12.56 10.75 -3.26
C LYS A 52 -12.24 9.29 -3.58
N ILE A 53 -10.97 8.90 -3.50
CA ILE A 53 -10.54 7.50 -3.68
C ILE A 53 -11.14 6.61 -2.60
N LEU A 54 -11.14 7.01 -1.33
CA LEU A 54 -11.73 6.25 -0.23
C LEU A 54 -13.23 5.99 -0.41
N LYS A 55 -13.94 6.88 -1.10
CA LYS A 55 -15.37 6.71 -1.43
C LYS A 55 -15.59 5.75 -2.61
N ALA A 56 -14.67 5.75 -3.58
CA ALA A 56 -14.79 4.97 -4.80
C ALA A 56 -14.22 3.54 -4.65
N VAL A 57 -13.04 3.43 -4.05
CA VAL A 57 -12.26 2.19 -3.96
C VAL A 57 -12.21 1.75 -2.50
N LYS A 58 -12.51 0.47 -2.26
CA LYS A 58 -12.41 -0.15 -0.94
C LYS A 58 -11.33 -1.24 -0.96
N PRO A 59 -10.56 -1.41 0.13
CA PRO A 59 -9.66 -2.54 0.26
C PRO A 59 -10.44 -3.84 0.15
N GLU A 60 -9.85 -4.82 -0.53
CA GLU A 60 -10.46 -6.14 -0.64
C GLU A 60 -10.29 -6.87 0.70
N LYS A 61 -11.43 -7.27 1.29
CA LYS A 61 -11.45 -7.90 2.61
C LYS A 61 -10.53 -9.12 2.63
N GLY A 62 -9.65 -9.19 3.63
CA GLY A 62 -8.72 -10.30 3.82
C GLY A 62 -7.59 -10.38 2.78
N LYS A 63 -7.39 -9.36 1.94
CA LYS A 63 -6.33 -9.38 0.90
C LYS A 63 -5.46 -8.15 0.87
N CYS A 64 -5.61 -7.25 1.82
CA CYS A 64 -4.92 -5.97 1.85
C CYS A 64 -4.19 -5.77 3.17
N LEU A 65 -2.90 -5.44 3.08
CA LEU A 65 -2.14 -4.90 4.19
C LEU A 65 -2.56 -3.43 4.37
N MET A 66 -3.18 -3.12 5.51
CA MET A 66 -3.65 -1.78 5.83
C MET A 66 -2.50 -0.96 6.43
N LEU A 67 -2.18 0.20 5.86
CA LEU A 67 -1.12 1.09 6.33
C LEU A 67 -1.67 2.07 7.38
N GLU A 68 -0.82 2.55 8.29
CA GLU A 68 -1.21 3.58 9.27
C GLU A 68 -1.65 4.90 8.63
N SER A 69 -1.17 5.18 7.41
CA SER A 69 -1.61 6.34 6.60
C SER A 69 -3.07 6.25 6.13
N GLY A 70 -3.78 5.15 6.42
CA GLY A 70 -5.11 4.85 5.91
C GLY A 70 -5.12 4.27 4.50
N GLY A 71 -3.95 4.20 3.85
CA GLY A 71 -3.75 3.47 2.61
C GLY A 71 -3.76 1.96 2.77
N TRP A 72 -3.61 1.24 1.66
CA TRP A 72 -3.51 -0.20 1.68
C TRP A 72 -2.73 -0.75 0.49
N ILE A 73 -2.12 -1.91 0.68
CA ILE A 73 -1.41 -2.66 -0.35
C ILE A 73 -2.12 -3.99 -0.53
N HIS A 74 -2.61 -4.27 -1.74
CA HIS A 74 -3.11 -5.60 -2.02
C HIS A 74 -1.98 -6.62 -1.96
N ALA A 75 -2.17 -7.76 -1.30
CA ALA A 75 -1.12 -8.76 -1.08
C ALA A 75 -0.45 -9.22 -2.38
N SER A 76 -1.24 -9.38 -3.46
CA SER A 76 -0.69 -9.75 -4.77
C SER A 76 0.26 -8.71 -5.37
N ALA A 77 0.20 -7.45 -4.92
CA ALA A 77 1.07 -6.38 -5.39
C ALA A 77 2.47 -6.44 -4.74
N ILE A 78 2.67 -7.25 -3.70
CA ILE A 78 3.93 -7.32 -2.96
C ILE A 78 4.82 -8.40 -3.58
N SER A 79 6.06 -8.04 -3.93
CA SER A 79 7.12 -8.98 -4.28
C SER A 79 7.85 -9.47 -3.04
N ASN A 80 8.31 -8.51 -2.21
CA ASN A 80 9.19 -8.79 -1.09
C ASN A 80 8.98 -7.79 0.05
N ALA A 81 9.29 -8.23 1.27
CA ALA A 81 9.36 -7.42 2.48
C ALA A 81 10.67 -7.74 3.21
N PHE A 82 11.61 -6.80 3.26
CA PHE A 82 12.95 -7.07 3.79
C PHE A 82 13.60 -5.85 4.45
N ILE A 83 14.50 -6.08 5.40
CA ILE A 83 15.32 -5.03 5.99
C ILE A 83 16.51 -4.74 5.07
N SER A 84 16.62 -3.49 4.66
CA SER A 84 17.75 -3.00 3.86
C SER A 84 19.02 -3.00 4.70
N GLY A 85 20.02 -3.79 4.31
CA GLY A 85 21.34 -3.78 4.98
C GLY A 85 22.09 -2.45 4.86
N LYS A 86 21.64 -1.53 4.01
CA LYS A 86 22.24 -0.20 3.84
C LYS A 86 21.62 0.84 4.77
N SER A 87 20.30 0.85 4.92
CA SER A 87 19.57 1.87 5.67
C SER A 87 19.00 1.38 7.00
N GLY A 88 18.96 0.07 7.23
CA GLY A 88 18.25 -0.53 8.36
C GLY A 88 16.73 -0.45 8.25
N ALA A 89 16.18 0.23 7.24
CA ALA A 89 14.74 0.36 7.04
C ALA A 89 14.12 -0.93 6.47
N LEU A 90 12.89 -1.21 6.89
CA LEU A 90 12.05 -2.25 6.28
C LEU A 90 11.43 -1.71 5.00
N LEU A 91 11.63 -2.43 3.90
CA LEU A 91 11.15 -2.07 2.57
C LEU A 91 10.15 -3.10 2.06
N ILE A 92 9.03 -2.63 1.49
CA ILE A 92 8.07 -3.45 0.73
C ILE A 92 8.16 -3.06 -0.74
N THR A 93 8.39 -4.03 -1.63
CA THR A 93 8.54 -3.79 -3.08
C THR A 93 7.41 -4.38 -3.92
N ALA A 94 7.23 -3.84 -5.12
CA ALA A 94 6.15 -4.21 -6.05
C ALA A 94 6.39 -5.56 -6.75
N MET A 95 5.33 -6.30 -7.07
CA MET A 95 5.41 -7.62 -7.72
C MET A 95 6.06 -7.61 -9.11
N ASN A 96 5.93 -6.49 -9.84
CA ASN A 96 6.29 -6.38 -11.25
C ASN A 96 7.61 -5.60 -11.48
N SER A 97 8.23 -5.11 -10.42
CA SER A 97 9.41 -4.24 -10.46
C SER A 97 10.03 -4.11 -9.06
N ASP A 98 11.29 -3.72 -8.96
CA ASP A 98 11.90 -3.41 -7.64
C ASP A 98 11.47 -2.03 -7.10
N ASN A 99 10.33 -1.50 -7.57
CA ASN A 99 9.81 -0.23 -7.10
C ASN A 99 9.30 -0.37 -5.65
N LEU A 100 9.61 0.63 -4.85
CA LEU A 100 9.19 0.72 -3.46
C LEU A 100 7.70 1.03 -3.35
N LEU A 101 6.97 0.23 -2.57
CA LEU A 101 5.57 0.46 -2.21
C LEU A 101 5.45 1.13 -0.84
N ALA A 102 6.26 0.70 0.13
CA ALA A 102 6.30 1.27 1.47
C ALA A 102 7.68 1.12 2.09
N MET A 103 8.05 2.05 2.96
CA MET A 103 9.28 2.03 3.75
C MET A 103 8.93 2.41 5.19
N PHE A 104 9.51 1.69 6.14
CA PHE A 104 9.37 1.93 7.57
C PHE A 104 10.77 2.07 8.17
N THR A 105 11.00 3.13 8.93
CA THR A 105 12.35 3.47 9.38
C THR A 105 12.60 3.09 10.84
N PRO A 106 13.87 2.91 11.26
CA PRO A 106 14.20 2.60 12.65
C PRO A 106 13.83 3.72 13.64
N GLU A 107 13.66 4.96 13.15
CA GLU A 107 13.21 6.09 13.96
C GLU A 107 11.70 6.00 14.30
N GLU A 108 10.92 5.38 13.42
CA GLU A 108 9.48 5.20 13.58
C GLU A 108 9.13 3.92 14.32
N TYR A 109 9.95 2.87 14.15
CA TYR A 109 9.72 1.52 14.66
C TYR A 109 10.98 0.96 15.32
N SER A 110 10.93 0.73 16.63
CA SER A 110 12.08 0.15 17.36
C SER A 110 12.28 -1.35 17.11
N ASP A 111 11.24 -2.08 16.71
CA ASP A 111 11.30 -3.52 16.39
C ASP A 111 10.95 -3.82 14.92
N LEU A 112 11.85 -3.43 14.01
CA LEU A 112 11.68 -3.69 12.58
C LEU A 112 11.78 -5.18 12.21
N ASP A 113 12.54 -5.97 12.96
CA ASP A 113 12.62 -7.42 12.74
C ASP A 113 11.27 -8.09 13.04
N GLY A 114 10.67 -7.76 14.19
CA GLY A 114 9.32 -8.23 14.54
C GLY A 114 8.27 -7.75 13.54
N LEU A 115 8.33 -6.50 13.09
CA LEU A 115 7.41 -5.98 12.09
C LEU A 115 7.54 -6.70 10.74
N ARG A 116 8.78 -6.94 10.30
CA ARG A 116 9.07 -7.73 9.09
C ARG A 116 8.44 -9.11 9.21
N ASP A 117 8.68 -9.80 10.32
CA ASP A 117 8.22 -11.18 10.50
C ASP A 117 6.69 -11.26 10.51
N ALA A 118 6.02 -10.32 11.16
CA ALA A 118 4.56 -10.23 11.13
C ALA A 118 3.98 -10.02 9.72
N ILE A 119 4.63 -9.17 8.91
CA ILE A 119 4.24 -8.96 7.51
C ILE A 119 4.50 -10.24 6.69
N VAL A 120 5.66 -10.88 6.88
CA VAL A 120 6.00 -12.13 6.18
C VAL A 120 5.01 -13.24 6.52
N ASP A 121 4.69 -13.45 7.79
CA ASP A 121 3.71 -14.43 8.24
C ASP A 121 2.32 -14.13 7.66
N ALA A 122 1.95 -12.86 7.59
CA ALA A 122 0.68 -12.45 6.98
C ALA A 122 0.62 -12.77 5.47
N LEU A 123 1.72 -12.57 4.75
CA LEU A 123 1.84 -12.91 3.33
C LEU A 123 1.86 -14.42 3.09
N ILE A 124 2.52 -15.19 3.97
CA ILE A 124 2.50 -16.66 3.94
C ILE A 124 1.06 -17.16 4.13
N ALA A 125 0.34 -16.66 5.14
CA ALA A 125 -1.05 -17.02 5.37
C ALA A 125 -1.94 -16.74 4.14
N PHE A 126 -1.75 -15.59 3.49
CA PHE A 126 -2.42 -15.25 2.24
C PHE A 126 -2.08 -16.24 1.12
N SER A 127 -0.82 -16.66 0.99
CA SER A 127 -0.39 -17.65 -0.02
C SER A 127 -1.01 -19.04 0.19
N GLU A 128 -1.35 -19.37 1.43
CA GLU A 128 -2.07 -20.59 1.83
C GLU A 128 -3.59 -20.48 1.62
N GLY A 129 -4.08 -19.36 1.07
CA GLY A 129 -5.49 -19.13 0.80
C GLY A 129 -6.30 -18.65 2.01
N LYS A 130 -5.63 -18.23 3.10
CA LYS A 130 -6.28 -17.61 4.26
C LYS A 130 -6.44 -16.11 4.05
N ASP A 131 -7.30 -15.49 4.86
CA ASP A 131 -7.35 -14.04 4.95
C ASP A 131 -6.01 -13.51 5.48
N LEU A 132 -5.52 -12.42 4.89
CA LEU A 132 -4.34 -11.70 5.33
C LEU A 132 -4.57 -11.16 6.76
N PRO A 133 -3.81 -11.63 7.76
CA PRO A 133 -3.90 -11.17 9.14
C PRO A 133 -3.65 -9.67 9.27
N THR A 134 -4.36 -9.02 10.18
CA THR A 134 -4.10 -7.61 10.51
C THR A 134 -2.76 -7.49 11.23
N VAL A 135 -1.88 -6.63 10.71
CA VAL A 135 -0.63 -6.25 11.40
C VAL A 135 -0.94 -5.10 12.36
N ASN A 136 -0.61 -5.27 13.65
CA ASN A 136 -0.79 -4.24 14.66
C ASN A 136 0.47 -3.38 14.78
N TRP A 137 0.57 -2.34 13.95
CA TRP A 137 1.75 -1.48 13.83
C TRP A 137 2.28 -0.94 15.15
N SER A 138 1.40 -0.63 16.12
CA SER A 138 1.80 -0.08 17.42
C SER A 138 2.61 -1.04 18.30
N GLU A 139 2.59 -2.35 18.03
CA GLU A 139 3.36 -3.34 18.79
C GLU A 139 4.87 -3.29 18.50
N TYR A 140 5.26 -2.62 17.41
CA TYR A 140 6.64 -2.60 16.92
C TYR A 140 7.31 -1.22 17.05
N ARG A 141 6.65 -0.27 17.72
CA ARG A 141 7.17 1.07 17.96
C ARG A 141 8.04 1.13 19.21
#